data_AF-A0A024QH02-F1
#
_entry.id   AF-A0A024QH02-F1
#
_cell.length_a   1.000
_cell.length_b   1.000
_cell.length_c   1.000
_cell.angle_alpha   90.00
_cell.angle_beta   90.00
_cell.angle_gamma   90.00
#
_symmetry.space_group_name_H-M   'P 1'
#
loop_
_entity.id
_entity.type
_entity.pdbx_description
1 polymer ?
#
loop_
_entity_poly.entity_id
_entity_poly.type
_entity_poly.pdbx_seq_one_letter_code
_entity_poly.pdbx_strand_id
1 'polypeptide(L)' 'MNHTECATCGRKLKDKKSIERGYGPVCYEKHLNAIADEEFEKNQVTIDEVMGDEAYV' A
#
# COMPACT_ATOMS: atom_id res chain seq x y z
N MET A 1 -3.70 2.01 20.49
CA MET A 1 -2.77 3.16 20.46
C MET A 1 -3.51 4.31 19.80
N ASN A 2 -3.66 5.46 20.45
CA ASN A 2 -4.33 6.62 19.84
C ASN A 2 -3.27 7.50 19.17
N HIS A 3 -3.33 7.63 17.85
CA HIS A 3 -2.41 8.49 17.13
C HIS A 3 -2.93 9.93 17.18
N THR A 4 -2.18 10.83 17.82
CA THR A 4 -2.54 12.25 17.88
C THR A 4 -2.12 13.02 16.63
N GLU A 5 -1.24 12.44 15.81
CA GLU A 5 -0.60 13.06 14.66
C GLU A 5 -0.47 12.08 13.49
N CYS A 6 -0.51 12.61 12.26
CA CYS A 6 -0.39 11.82 11.04
C CYS A 6 1.03 11.27 10.89
N ALA A 7 1.20 9.96 10.75
CA ALA A 7 2.52 9.34 10.60
C ALA A 7 3.30 9.82 9.36
N THR A 8 2.61 10.24 8.28
CA THR A 8 3.28 10.71 7.05
C THR A 8 3.73 12.17 7.12
N CYS A 9 2.92 13.05 7.70
CA CYS A 9 3.14 14.50 7.61
C CYS A 9 3.18 15.25 8.95
N GLY A 10 3.06 14.55 10.08
CA GLY A 10 3.14 15.12 11.43
C GLY A 10 1.99 16.04 11.84
N ARG A 11 1.00 16.29 10.97
CA ARG A 11 -0.14 17.16 11.32
C ARG A 11 -1.04 16.50 12.36
N LYS A 12 -1.54 17.30 13.32
CA LYS A 12 -2.51 16.86 14.33
C LYS A 12 -3.78 16.29 13.71
N LEU A 13 -4.19 15.12 14.20
CA LEU A 13 -5.41 14.42 13.83
C LEU A 13 -6.56 14.88 14.72
N LYS A 14 -7.70 15.20 14.12
CA LYS A 14 -8.87 15.74 14.83
C LYS A 14 -10.02 14.74 14.89
N ASP A 15 -10.24 14.02 13.80
CA ASP A 15 -11.34 13.07 13.70
C ASP A 15 -10.97 11.71 14.29
N LYS A 16 -11.93 11.08 14.98
CA LYS A 16 -11.76 9.75 15.58
C LYS A 16 -11.22 8.71 14.59
N LYS A 17 -11.79 8.65 13.38
CA LYS A 17 -11.34 7.73 12.31
C LYS A 17 -9.88 7.98 11.91
N SER A 18 -9.47 9.25 11.88
CA SER A 18 -8.09 9.62 11.56
C SER A 18 -7.13 9.22 12.67
N ILE A 19 -7.52 9.41 13.93
CA ILE A 19 -6.77 9.00 15.12
C ILE A 19 -6.62 7.47 15.21
N GLU A 20 -7.67 6.73 14.90
CA GLU A 20 -7.65 5.26 14.90
C GLU A 20 -6.69 4.71 13.84
N ARG A 21 -6.71 5.27 12.63
CA ARG A 21 -5.81 4.83 11.55
C ARG A 21 -4.40 5.42 11.61
N GLY A 22 -4.17 6.48 12.39
CA GLY A 22 -2.87 7.17 12.45
C GLY A 22 -2.51 8.03 11.24
N TYR A 23 -3.46 8.27 10.35
CA TYR A 23 -3.26 9.07 9.14
C TYR A 23 -4.39 10.09 8.97
N GLY A 24 -4.02 11.26 8.45
CA GLY A 24 -5.00 12.20 7.88
C GLY A 24 -5.64 11.62 6.63
N PRO A 25 -6.82 12.10 6.20
CA PRO A 25 -7.58 11.52 5.08
C PRO A 25 -6.78 11.40 3.78
N VAL A 26 -6.10 12.48 3.39
CA VAL A 26 -5.29 12.51 2.17
C VAL A 26 -4.05 11.61 2.27
N CYS A 27 -3.39 11.59 3.44
CA CYS A 27 -2.23 10.73 3.64
C CYS A 27 -2.63 9.25 3.66
N TYR A 28 -3.81 8.93 4.19
CA TYR A 28 -4.34 7.58 4.22
C TYR A 28 -4.65 7.06 2.80
N GLU A 29 -5.25 7.89 1.95
CA GLU A 29 -5.51 7.54 0.55
C GLU A 29 -4.20 7.21 -0.19
N LYS A 30 -3.16 8.05 -0.01
CA LYS A 30 -1.83 7.78 -0.58
C LYS A 30 -1.20 6.49 -0.04
N HIS A 31 -1.37 6.23 1.25
CA HIS A 31 -0.87 5.01 1.86
C HIS A 31 -1.55 3.76 1.28
N LEU A 32 -2.87 3.80 1.07
CA LEU A 32 -3.60 2.71 0.43
C LEU A 32 -3.15 2.49 -1.02
N ASN A 33 -2.95 3.54 -1.79
CA ASN A 33 -2.45 3.42 -3.16
C ASN A 33 -1.05 2.79 -3.18
N ALA A 34 -0.16 3.20 -2.27
CA ALA A 34 1.18 2.62 -2.19
C ALA A 34 1.15 1.12 -1.83
N ILE A 35 0.24 0.69 -0.96
CA ILE A 35 0.05 -0.73 -0.65
C ILE A 35 -0.49 -1.47 -1.88
N ALA A 36 -1.47 -0.90 -2.57
CA ALA A 36 -2.04 -1.52 -3.77
C ALA A 36 -1.00 -1.67 -4.89
N ASP A 37 -0.14 -0.66 -5.08
CA ASP A 37 0.97 -0.72 -6.04
C ASP A 37 1.98 -1.80 -5.63
N GLU A 38 2.35 -1.89 -4.35
CA GLU A 38 3.26 -2.92 -3.83
C GLU A 38 2.66 -4.34 -3.99
N GLU A 39 1.36 -4.52 -3.75
CA GLU A 39 0.66 -5.78 -3.98
C GLU A 39 0.63 -6.14 -5.48
N PHE A 40 0.40 -5.16 -6.36
CA PHE A 40 0.42 -5.38 -7.80
C PHE A 40 1.80 -5.81 -8.31
N GLU A 41 2.87 -5.15 -7.85
CA GLU A 41 4.25 -5.46 -8.20
C GLU A 41 4.65 -6.88 -7.76
N LYS A 42 4.27 -7.29 -6.54
CA LYS A 42 4.55 -8.64 -6.02
C LYS A 42 3.87 -9.76 -6.81
N ASN A 43 2.75 -9.46 -7.46
CA ASN A 43 1.96 -10.45 -8.18
C ASN A 43 2.32 -10.55 -9.68
N GLN A 44 3.33 -9.84 -10.16
CA GLN A 44 3.82 -9.97 -11.53
C GLN A 44 4.60 -11.27 -11.69
N VAL A 45 4.24 -12.09 -12.68
CA VAL A 45 5.03 -13.23 -13.17
C VAL A 45 5.51 -12.93 -14.58
N THR A 46 6.73 -13.35 -14.91
CA THR A 46 7.28 -13.13 -16.25
C THR A 46 6.80 -14.18 -17.24
N ILE A 47 6.81 -13.86 -18.55
CA ILE A 47 6.42 -14.84 -19.59
C ILE A 47 7.38 -16.04 -19.60
N ASP A 48 8.64 -15.83 -19.28
CA ASP A 48 9.67 -16.87 -19.20
C ASP A 48 9.38 -17.84 -18.03
N GLU A 49 8.87 -17.33 -16.90
CA GLU A 49 8.41 -18.17 -15.77
C GLU A 49 7.17 -19.00 -16.12
N VAL A 50 6.30 -18.50 -17.01
CA VAL A 50 5.08 -19.20 -17.44
C VAL A 50 5.35 -20.19 -18.57
N MET A 51 6.29 -19.89 -19.47
CA MET A 51 6.58 -20.67 -20.69
C MET A 51 7.79 -21.61 -20.57
N GLY A 52 8.45 -21.65 -19.41
CA GLY A 52 9.72 -22.36 -19.18
C GLY A 52 9.75 -23.88 -19.42
N ASP A 53 8.66 -24.52 -19.86
CA ASP A 53 8.57 -25.97 -20.10
C ASP A 53 7.99 -26.36 -21.48
N GLU A 54 7.93 -25.46 -22.47
CA GLU A 54 7.77 -25.88 -23.87
C GLU A 54 9.15 -26.12 -24.48
N ALA A 55 9.80 -27.19 -23.99
CA ALA A 55 10.94 -27.78 -24.67
C ALA A 55 10.52 -28.10 -26.11
N TYR A 56 11.06 -27.35 -27.07
CA TYR A 56 10.94 -27.58 -28.50
C TYR A 56 11.12 -29.09 -28.82
N VAL A 57 10.02 -29.77 -29.17
CA VAL A 57 10.01 -31.13 -29.75
C VAL A 57 10.13 -31.04 -31.25
#